data_AF-A0A7Y9MHE9-F1
#
_entry.id   AF-A0A7Y9MHE9-F1
#
_cell.length_a   1.000
_cell.length_b   1.000
_cell.length_c   1.000
_cell.angle_alpha   90.00
_cell.angle_beta   90.00
_cell.angle_gamma   90.00
#
_symmetry.space_group_name_H-M   'P 1'
#
loop_
_entity.id
_entity.type
_entity.pdbx_description
1 polymer ?
#
loop_
_entity_poly.entity_id
_entity_poly.type
_entity_poly.pdbx_seq_one_letter_code
_entity_poly.pdbx_strand_id
1 'polypeptide(L)'
;MNATSDPHGAPGGPGDASGETLPPVAIDVRRGAPTEEELAALIAVVSEEYAAESAGAVADDRVCRSAWSISQRGLRQPLRRDVGWGRYAG
;
A
#
# COMPACT_ATOMS: atom_id res chain seq x y z
N MET A 1 -8.86 46.26 -18.60
CA MET A 1 -9.59 45.45 -17.59
C MET A 1 -9.40 43.99 -17.99
N ASN A 2 -8.43 43.29 -17.40
CA ASN A 2 -8.06 41.93 -17.80
C ASN A 2 -8.78 40.92 -16.91
N ALA A 3 -9.37 39.91 -17.55
CA ALA A 3 -10.05 38.79 -16.93
C ALA A 3 -9.01 37.86 -16.30
N THR A 4 -9.09 37.65 -14.98
CA THR A 4 -8.38 36.56 -14.31
C THR A 4 -9.17 35.27 -14.58
N SER A 5 -8.66 34.46 -15.51
CA SER A 5 -9.08 33.07 -15.64
C SER A 5 -8.53 32.27 -14.46
N ASP A 6 -9.42 31.69 -13.65
CA ASP A 6 -9.11 30.62 -12.71
C ASP A 6 -9.07 29.29 -13.48
N PRO A 7 -7.94 28.54 -13.53
CA PRO A 7 -7.95 27.15 -13.93
C PRO A 7 -7.91 26.27 -12.67
N HIS A 8 -8.95 26.32 -11.83
CA HIS A 8 -9.16 25.24 -10.87
C HIS A 8 -9.90 24.11 -11.59
N GLY A 9 -9.09 23.15 -12.06
CA GLY A 9 -9.56 21.93 -12.70
C GLY A 9 -10.65 21.24 -11.88
N ALA A 10 -11.60 20.65 -12.60
CA ALA A 10 -12.76 19.95 -12.08
C ALA A 10 -12.43 19.01 -10.91
N PRO A 11 -13.35 18.83 -9.93
CA PRO A 11 -13.23 17.71 -9.00
C PRO A 11 -13.21 16.42 -9.82
N GLY A 12 -12.15 15.63 -9.65
CA GLY A 12 -11.96 14.36 -10.32
C GLY A 12 -13.23 13.52 -10.24
N GLY A 13 -13.63 12.96 -11.38
CA GLY A 13 -14.67 11.94 -11.44
C GLY A 13 -14.30 10.77 -10.51
N PRO A 14 -15.27 9.94 -10.10
CA PRO A 14 -15.00 8.77 -9.28
C PRO A 14 -13.90 7.97 -9.98
N GLY A 15 -12.74 7.91 -9.33
CA GLY A 15 -11.63 7.12 -9.79
C GLY A 15 -12.16 5.74 -10.15
N ASP A 16 -11.97 5.43 -11.42
CA ASP A 16 -11.87 4.11 -11.99
C ASP A 16 -11.07 3.21 -11.05
N ALA A 17 -11.77 2.63 -10.07
CA ALA A 17 -11.34 1.46 -9.34
C ALA A 17 -11.36 0.28 -10.32
N SER A 18 -10.40 0.30 -11.24
CA SER A 18 -9.94 -0.90 -11.94
C SER A 18 -9.38 -1.80 -10.84
N GLY A 19 -10.25 -2.59 -10.22
CA GLY A 19 -9.86 -3.57 -9.23
C GLY A 19 -8.88 -4.51 -9.91
N GLU A 20 -7.59 -4.31 -9.67
CA GLU A 20 -6.54 -5.16 -10.18
C GLU A 20 -6.85 -6.56 -9.66
N THR A 21 -7.32 -7.43 -10.55
CA THR A 21 -7.72 -8.78 -10.17
C THR A 21 -6.44 -9.51 -9.84
N LEU A 22 -6.12 -9.57 -8.54
CA LEU A 22 -4.98 -10.29 -8.05
C LEU A 22 -5.12 -11.77 -8.48
N PRO A 23 -4.01 -12.42 -8.84
CA PRO A 23 -4.05 -13.83 -9.21
C PRO A 23 -4.62 -14.66 -8.04
N PRO A 24 -5.38 -15.73 -8.34
CA PRO A 24 -5.96 -16.57 -7.31
C PRO A 24 -4.88 -17.24 -6.45
N VAL A 25 -5.16 -17.40 -5.15
CA VAL A 25 -4.29 -18.14 -4.23
C VAL A 25 -4.24 -19.61 -4.65
N ALA A 26 -3.04 -20.15 -4.79
CA ALA A 26 -2.80 -21.53 -5.23
C ALA A 26 -1.85 -22.26 -4.26
N ILE A 27 -2.11 -23.56 -4.06
CA ILE A 27 -1.28 -24.46 -3.24
C ILE A 27 -0.70 -25.55 -4.16
N ASP A 28 0.63 -25.67 -4.17
CA ASP A 28 1.35 -26.68 -4.97
C ASP A 28 1.99 -27.75 -4.07
N VAL A 29 1.55 -29.01 -4.21
CA VAL A 29 2.05 -30.13 -3.41
C VAL A 29 3.29 -30.72 -4.09
N ARG A 30 4.46 -30.37 -3.56
CA ARG A 30 5.77 -30.82 -4.09
C ARG A 30 6.07 -32.29 -3.83
N ARG A 31 5.48 -32.90 -2.80
CA ARG A 31 5.76 -34.27 -2.36
C ARG A 31 4.58 -34.86 -1.56
N GLY A 32 4.39 -36.18 -1.69
CA GLY A 32 3.31 -36.90 -1.01
C GLY A 32 2.03 -36.93 -1.86
N ALA A 33 0.99 -37.56 -1.31
CA ALA A 33 -0.35 -37.61 -1.89
C ALA A 33 -1.37 -37.37 -0.76
N PRO A 34 -1.55 -36.11 -0.33
CA PRO A 34 -2.49 -35.79 0.73
C PRO A 34 -3.92 -36.14 0.30
N THR A 35 -4.75 -36.52 1.26
CA THR A 35 -6.16 -36.79 0.97
C THR A 35 -6.93 -35.48 0.76
N GLU A 36 -8.14 -35.59 0.21
CA GLU A 36 -9.02 -34.44 0.02
C GLU A 36 -9.37 -33.77 1.35
N GLU A 37 -9.56 -34.57 2.41
CA GLU A 37 -9.87 -34.10 3.75
C GLU A 37 -8.70 -33.31 4.36
N GLU A 38 -7.46 -33.77 4.15
CA GLU A 38 -6.27 -33.08 4.63
C GLU A 38 -6.07 -31.75 3.91
N LEU A 39 -6.28 -31.71 2.59
CA LEU A 39 -6.26 -30.46 1.83
C LEU A 39 -7.36 -29.50 2.26
N ALA A 40 -8.59 -30.01 2.51
CA ALA A 40 -9.69 -29.20 3.00
C ALA A 40 -9.38 -28.61 4.39
N ALA A 41 -8.80 -29.41 5.29
CA ALA A 41 -8.39 -28.96 6.61
C ALA A 41 -7.32 -27.85 6.52
N LEU A 42 -6.32 -28.02 5.66
CA LEU A 42 -5.28 -27.01 5.41
C LEU A 42 -5.89 -25.70 4.90
N ILE A 43 -6.75 -25.78 3.87
CA ILE A 43 -7.41 -24.61 3.27
C ILE A 43 -8.25 -23.88 4.31
N ALA A 44 -9.01 -24.61 5.14
CA ALA A 44 -9.84 -24.01 6.18
C ALA A 44 -9.00 -23.19 7.17
N VAL A 45 -7.90 -23.76 7.68
CA VAL A 45 -7.01 -23.08 8.64
C VAL A 45 -6.36 -21.85 8.02
N VAL A 46 -5.80 -21.97 6.81
CA VAL A 46 -5.14 -20.84 6.14
C VAL A 46 -6.13 -19.73 5.81
N SER A 47 -7.36 -20.09 5.41
CA SER A 47 -8.40 -19.11 5.11
C SER A 47 -8.87 -18.38 6.37
N GLU A 48 -9.00 -19.09 7.49
CA GLU A 48 -9.36 -18.50 8.79
C GLU A 48 -8.30 -17.51 9.28
N GLU A 49 -7.03 -17.91 9.29
CA GLU A 49 -5.91 -17.05 9.67
C GLU A 49 -5.79 -15.83 8.75
N TYR A 50 -5.92 -16.03 7.43
CA TYR A 50 -5.91 -14.93 6.47
C TYR A 50 -7.06 -13.95 6.71
N ALA A 51 -8.27 -14.43 7.00
CA ALA A 51 -9.42 -13.58 7.29
C ALA A 51 -9.22 -12.79 8.59
N ALA A 52 -8.67 -13.42 9.63
CA ALA A 52 -8.35 -12.77 10.89
C ALA A 52 -7.30 -11.67 10.72
N GLU A 53 -6.21 -11.95 10.01
CA GLU A 53 -5.16 -10.97 9.73
C GLU A 53 -5.67 -9.83 8.85
N SER A 54 -6.45 -10.15 7.81
CA SER A 54 -7.05 -9.14 6.92
C SER A 54 -7.99 -8.19 7.67
N ALA A 55 -8.71 -8.70 8.67
CA ALA A 55 -9.56 -7.88 9.53
C ALA A 55 -8.76 -6.93 10.45
N GLY A 56 -7.52 -7.29 10.80
CA GLY A 56 -6.60 -6.44 11.56
C GLY A 56 -5.78 -5.47 10.70
N ALA A 57 -5.48 -5.86 9.46
CA ALA A 57 -4.68 -5.09 8.50
C ALA A 57 -5.50 -3.99 7.78
N VAL A 58 -6.28 -3.23 8.53
CA VAL A 58 -7.08 -2.12 8.00
C VAL A 58 -6.31 -0.82 8.15
N ALA A 59 -6.03 -0.15 7.03
CA ALA A 59 -5.53 1.22 7.07
C ALA A 59 -6.63 2.16 7.59
N ASP A 60 -6.25 3.20 8.35
CA ASP A 60 -7.23 4.23 8.73
C ASP A 60 -7.73 4.94 7.45
N ASP A 61 -9.01 4.77 7.12
CA ASP A 61 -9.69 5.39 5.97
C ASP A 61 -9.73 6.93 6.07
N ARG A 62 -9.39 7.49 7.23
CA ARG A 62 -9.23 8.93 7.35
C ARG A 62 -8.10 9.38 6.42
N VAL A 63 -8.48 10.20 5.46
CA VAL A 63 -7.56 10.97 4.61
C VAL A 63 -6.81 11.97 5.50
N CYS A 64 -5.78 11.49 6.17
CA CYS A 64 -4.87 12.25 7.00
C CYS A 64 -3.54 12.40 6.26
N ARG A 65 -2.87 13.54 6.45
CA ARG A 65 -1.51 13.69 5.92
C ARG A 65 -0.59 12.72 6.64
N SER A 66 0.12 11.88 5.89
CA SER A 66 1.12 10.98 6.45
C SER A 66 2.24 11.75 7.13
N ALA A 67 2.87 11.15 8.14
CA ALA A 67 4.04 11.73 8.81
C ALA A 67 5.16 12.08 7.79
N TRP A 68 5.30 11.27 6.75
CA TRP A 68 6.18 11.52 5.61
C TRP A 68 5.80 12.77 4.80
N SER A 69 4.52 12.96 4.47
CA SER A 69 4.02 14.16 3.79
C SER A 69 4.26 15.43 4.62
N ILE A 70 4.15 15.31 5.95
CA ILE A 70 4.42 16.42 6.88
C ILE A 70 5.92 16.74 6.91
N SER A 71 6.79 15.74 7.04
CA SER A 71 8.25 15.93 7.12
C SER A 71 8.90 16.33 5.79
N GLN A 72 8.30 15.98 4.65
CA GLN A 72 8.78 16.40 3.32
C GLN A 72 8.81 17.92 3.12
N ARG A 73 8.11 18.72 3.93
CA ARG A 73 8.24 20.18 3.89
C ARG A 73 9.65 20.67 4.27
N GLY A 74 10.39 19.92 5.08
CA GLY A 74 11.78 20.21 5.41
C GLY A 74 12.77 19.89 4.28
N LEU A 75 12.35 19.14 3.25
CA LEU A 75 13.19 18.67 2.14
C LEU A 75 12.95 19.43 0.82
N ARG A 76 12.17 20.51 0.84
CA ARG A 76 11.93 21.34 -0.37
C ARG A 76 13.17 22.07 -0.86
N GLN A 77 14.19 22.20 0.00
CA GLN A 77 15.52 22.52 -0.50
C GLN A 77 16.19 21.21 -0.93
N PRO A 78 16.68 21.11 -2.19
CA PRO A 78 17.49 19.99 -2.60
C PRO A 78 18.56 19.70 -1.56
N LEU A 79 18.68 18.42 -1.16
CA LEU A 79 19.71 18.00 -0.21
C LEU A 79 21.07 18.43 -0.74
N ARG A 80 21.80 19.25 0.04
CA ARG A 80 23.12 19.76 -0.31
C ARG A 80 24.14 18.62 -0.35
N ARG A 81 24.30 18.02 -1.54
CA ARG A 81 25.25 16.93 -1.82
C ARG A 81 26.71 17.37 -1.80
N ASP A 82 26.93 18.67 -1.78
CA ASP A 82 28.23 19.33 -1.69
C ASP A 82 28.72 19.49 -0.25
N VAL A 83 27.84 19.31 0.73
CA VAL A 83 28.22 19.08 2.12
C VAL A 83 28.36 17.56 2.26
N GLY A 84 29.61 17.07 2.37
CA GLY A 84 29.87 15.65 2.60
C GLY A 84 29.08 15.11 3.81
N TRP A 85 28.92 13.79 3.89
CA TRP A 85 28.21 13.08 4.97
C TRP A 85 29.00 13.13 6.29
N GLY A 86 29.33 14.34 6.77
CA GLY A 86 30.22 14.59 7.89
C GLY A 86 29.51 14.65 9.24
N ARG A 87 30.11 13.95 10.22
CA ARG A 87 29.85 13.82 11.67
C ARG A 87 29.13 12.57 12.20
N TYR A 88 28.59 11.70 11.34
CA TYR A 88 28.04 10.39 11.77
C TYR A 88 28.88 9.19 11.30
N ALA A 89 30.09 9.46 10.77
CA ALA A 89 31.14 8.45 10.66
C ALA A 89 31.96 8.50 11.97
N GLY A 90 31.43 7.82 12.98
CA GLY A 90 32.02 7.63 14.30
C GLY A 90 31.37 6.42 14.93
#